data_AF-W3AQ06-F1
#
_entry.id   AF-W3AQ06-F1
#
_cell.length_a   1.000
_cell.length_b   1.000
_cell.length_c   1.000
_cell.angle_alpha   90.00
_cell.angle_beta   90.00
_cell.angle_gamma   90.00
#
_symmetry.space_group_name_H-M   'P 1'
#
loop_
_entity.id
_entity.type
_entity.pdbx_description
1 polymer ?
#
loop_
_entity_poly.entity_id
_entity_poly.type
_entity_poly.pdbx_seq_one_letter_code
_entity_poly.pdbx_strand_id
1 'polypeptide(L)'
;MAYGKAYFYIHPEYSTKKDDDGTMTKVLSSFEIVEIEGFIKKRTREEYLFCRKGLNSEVKDIQMSKSQLVVFDIKELGFSKRFFPGVLRKLSKCDITAQSMDMITNHSAVYDFVYHSERKKLAELRAIRKIGWSFGTEKLSDSYILYKKIQEDELRIRFLEYIVAKINDGLHGFLGDDAGELVAHINRKEYRRLWNDYTEGKISGTKLTTILFRN
;
A
#
# COMPACT_ATOMS: atom_id res chain seq x y z
N MET A 1 -16.52 -2.29 4.44
CA MET A 1 -15.08 -2.41 4.12
C MET A 1 -14.29 -2.63 5.40
N ALA A 2 -13.54 -3.72 5.50
CA ALA A 2 -12.61 -3.94 6.60
C ALA A 2 -11.38 -3.06 6.39
N TYR A 3 -11.37 -1.85 6.95
CA TYR A 3 -10.21 -0.94 6.86
C TYR A 3 -8.92 -1.67 7.28
N GLY A 4 -7.92 -1.64 6.40
CA GLY A 4 -6.62 -2.26 6.63
C GLY A 4 -6.47 -3.71 6.20
N LYS A 5 -7.49 -4.30 5.53
CA LYS A 5 -7.37 -5.60 4.89
C LYS A 5 -7.71 -5.52 3.42
N ALA A 6 -6.95 -6.26 2.61
CA ALA A 6 -7.25 -6.53 1.21
C ALA A 6 -7.24 -8.04 0.98
N TYR A 7 -8.02 -8.50 0.00
CA TYR A 7 -8.19 -9.91 -0.29
C TYR A 7 -7.98 -10.13 -1.78
N PHE A 8 -7.12 -11.08 -2.11
CA PHE A 8 -6.92 -11.53 -3.48
C PHE A 8 -7.27 -13.00 -3.56
N TYR A 9 -7.92 -13.36 -4.67
CA TYR A 9 -8.31 -14.70 -4.98
C TYR A 9 -7.45 -15.24 -6.11
N ILE A 10 -6.89 -16.43 -5.91
CA ILE A 10 -6.21 -17.20 -6.94
C ILE A 10 -7.26 -18.12 -7.57
N HIS A 11 -7.67 -17.80 -8.79
CA HIS A 11 -8.65 -18.57 -9.56
C HIS A 11 -7.94 -19.52 -10.54
N PRO A 12 -7.87 -20.82 -10.24
CA PRO A 12 -7.26 -21.79 -11.14
C PRO A 12 -8.20 -22.22 -12.25
N GLU A 13 -7.64 -22.43 -13.43
CA GLU A 13 -8.29 -23.13 -14.54
C GLU A 13 -7.58 -24.46 -14.78
N TYR A 14 -8.37 -25.50 -15.02
CA TYR A 14 -7.86 -26.85 -15.24
C TYR A 14 -8.27 -27.35 -16.61
N SER A 15 -7.29 -27.83 -17.37
CA SER A 15 -7.52 -28.64 -18.56
C SER A 15 -7.68 -30.11 -18.18
N THR A 16 -8.47 -30.85 -18.95
CA THR A 16 -8.54 -32.30 -18.82
C THR A 16 -7.61 -32.93 -19.84
N LYS A 17 -6.67 -33.74 -19.37
CA LYS A 17 -5.86 -34.63 -20.20
C LYS A 17 -6.35 -36.05 -20.02
N LYS A 18 -6.37 -36.78 -21.13
CA LYS A 18 -6.69 -38.21 -21.12
C LYS A 18 -5.35 -38.94 -21.17
N ASP A 19 -5.03 -39.66 -20.11
CA ASP A 19 -3.84 -40.49 -20.07
C ASP A 19 -4.03 -41.74 -20.95
N ASP A 20 -2.93 -42.40 -21.31
CA ASP A 20 -2.92 -43.56 -22.22
C ASP A 20 -3.80 -44.73 -21.71
N ASP A 21 -3.99 -44.84 -20.39
CA ASP A 21 -4.88 -45.82 -19.74
C ASP A 21 -6.38 -45.43 -19.75
N GLY A 22 -6.73 -44.29 -20.37
CA GLY A 22 -8.11 -43.79 -20.45
C GLY A 22 -8.58 -42.99 -19.23
N THR A 23 -7.74 -42.86 -18.20
CA THR A 23 -8.00 -42.04 -17.01
C THR A 23 -7.94 -40.55 -17.36
N MET A 24 -8.92 -39.78 -16.88
CA MET A 24 -8.96 -38.33 -17.08
C MET A 24 -8.27 -37.63 -15.91
N THR A 25 -7.11 -37.02 -16.15
CA THR A 25 -6.39 -36.21 -15.16
C THR A 25 -6.66 -34.72 -15.40
N LYS A 26 -6.92 -33.99 -14.31
CA LYS A 26 -7.03 -32.53 -14.34
C LYS A 26 -5.63 -31.94 -14.18
N VAL A 27 -5.15 -31.27 -15.22
CA VAL A 27 -3.87 -30.57 -15.20
C VAL A 27 -4.15 -29.08 -15.19
N LEU A 28 -3.56 -28.35 -14.23
CA LEU A 28 -3.66 -26.90 -14.17
C LEU A 28 -3.18 -26.31 -15.50
N SER A 29 -4.03 -25.53 -16.16
CA SER A 29 -3.68 -24.86 -17.42
C SER A 29 -3.22 -23.42 -17.18
N SER A 30 -3.89 -22.73 -16.25
CA SER A 30 -3.76 -21.29 -16.02
C SER A 30 -4.26 -20.97 -14.62
N PHE A 31 -3.88 -19.80 -14.11
CA PHE A 31 -4.52 -19.23 -12.94
C PHE A 31 -4.56 -17.71 -13.07
N GLU A 32 -5.55 -17.10 -12.42
CA GLU A 32 -5.68 -15.65 -12.35
C GLU A 32 -5.59 -15.20 -10.89
N ILE A 33 -4.93 -14.06 -10.65
CA ILE A 33 -4.88 -13.42 -9.34
C ILE A 33 -5.77 -12.17 -9.41
N VAL A 34 -6.89 -12.18 -8.70
CA VAL A 34 -7.91 -11.14 -8.80
C VAL A 34 -8.23 -10.55 -7.43
N GLU A 35 -8.28 -9.22 -7.33
CA GLU A 35 -8.75 -8.55 -6.12
C GLU A 35 -10.25 -8.84 -5.90
N ILE A 36 -10.62 -9.21 -4.67
CA ILE A 36 -12.01 -9.45 -4.30
C ILE A 36 -12.46 -8.56 -3.15
N GLU A 37 -13.47 -7.74 -3.40
CA GLU A 37 -14.08 -6.90 -2.38
C GLU A 37 -15.06 -7.69 -1.50
N GLY A 38 -14.79 -7.70 -0.20
CA GLY A 38 -15.65 -8.39 0.75
C GLY A 38 -15.04 -8.55 2.13
N PHE A 39 -15.55 -9.54 2.87
CA PHE A 39 -14.99 -9.95 4.15
C PHE A 39 -15.23 -11.42 4.42
N ILE A 40 -14.34 -12.02 5.21
CA ILE A 40 -14.49 -13.39 5.70
C ILE A 40 -15.59 -13.40 6.77
N LYS A 41 -16.70 -14.09 6.48
CA LYS A 41 -17.86 -14.23 7.37
C LYS A 41 -17.68 -15.37 8.37
N LYS A 42 -17.14 -16.50 7.91
CA LYS A 42 -16.84 -17.68 8.76
C LYS A 42 -15.53 -18.33 8.32
N ARG A 43 -14.83 -18.92 9.29
CA ARG A 43 -13.61 -19.70 9.08
C ARG A 43 -13.86 -21.13 9.52
N THR A 44 -13.64 -22.08 8.62
CA THR A 44 -13.65 -23.52 8.91
C THR A 44 -12.20 -24.04 8.91
N ARG A 45 -11.98 -25.34 9.18
CA ARG A 45 -10.62 -25.94 9.15
C ARG A 45 -9.92 -25.74 7.81
N GLU A 46 -10.62 -25.93 6.70
CA GLU A 46 -10.02 -25.90 5.34
C GLU A 46 -10.57 -24.79 4.45
N GLU A 47 -11.66 -24.14 4.86
CA GLU A 47 -12.39 -23.23 3.99
C GLU A 47 -12.74 -21.90 4.66
N TYR A 48 -12.96 -20.90 3.82
CA TYR A 48 -13.55 -19.62 4.17
C TYR A 48 -14.94 -19.50 3.56
N LEU A 49 -15.90 -19.02 4.36
CA LEU A 49 -17.13 -18.45 3.82
C LEU A 49 -16.87 -16.95 3.62
N PHE A 50 -16.67 -16.55 2.36
CA PHE A 50 -16.37 -15.18 1.97
C PHE A 50 -17.62 -14.49 1.48
N CYS A 51 -17.92 -13.34 2.08
CA CYS A 51 -19.05 -12.51 1.68
C CYS A 51 -18.55 -11.46 0.67
N ARG A 52 -18.86 -11.65 -0.61
CA ARG A 52 -18.49 -10.75 -1.70
C ARG A 52 -19.60 -9.72 -1.93
N LYS A 53 -19.21 -8.46 -2.10
CA LYS A 53 -20.12 -7.42 -2.60
C LYS A 53 -20.00 -7.36 -4.13
N GLY A 54 -21.08 -7.68 -4.83
CA GLY A 54 -21.18 -7.54 -6.29
C GLY A 54 -21.44 -6.09 -6.71
N LEU A 55 -21.26 -5.82 -8.01
CA LEU A 55 -21.45 -4.49 -8.63
C LEU A 55 -22.84 -3.89 -8.35
N ASN A 56 -23.89 -4.71 -8.31
CA ASN A 56 -25.27 -4.26 -8.08
C ASN A 56 -25.67 -4.21 -6.60
N SER A 57 -24.71 -4.17 -5.67
CA SER A 57 -24.95 -4.35 -4.22
C SER A 57 -25.53 -5.72 -3.83
N GLU A 58 -25.59 -6.67 -4.76
CA GLU A 58 -25.86 -8.07 -4.45
C GLU A 58 -24.75 -8.63 -3.57
N VAL A 59 -25.14 -9.19 -2.43
CA VAL A 59 -24.23 -9.86 -1.52
C VAL A 59 -24.28 -11.35 -1.82
N LYS A 60 -23.15 -11.93 -2.20
CA LYS A 60 -23.04 -13.37 -2.46
C LYS A 60 -22.02 -13.99 -1.51
N ASP A 61 -22.43 -15.06 -0.86
CA ASP A 61 -21.54 -15.89 -0.06
C ASP A 61 -20.86 -16.89 -1.00
N ILE A 62 -19.53 -16.91 -0.97
CA ILE A 62 -18.67 -17.78 -1.78
C ILE A 62 -17.90 -18.65 -0.81
N GLN A 63 -17.96 -19.96 -1.00
CA GLN A 63 -17.13 -20.91 -0.28
C GLN A 63 -15.82 -21.07 -1.02
N MET A 64 -14.70 -20.85 -0.32
CA MET A 64 -13.37 -20.79 -0.92
C MET A 64 -12.41 -21.60 -0.07
N SER A 65 -11.49 -22.34 -0.72
CA SER A 65 -10.39 -22.97 0.01
C SER A 65 -9.51 -21.90 0.63
N LYS A 66 -8.92 -22.20 1.80
CA LYS A 66 -7.91 -21.33 2.42
C LYS A 66 -6.71 -21.08 1.51
N SER A 67 -6.31 -22.08 0.72
CA SER A 67 -5.16 -21.96 -0.21
C SER A 67 -5.42 -20.98 -1.35
N GLN A 68 -6.68 -20.70 -1.67
CA GLN A 68 -7.02 -19.80 -2.79
C GLN A 68 -7.17 -18.34 -2.36
N LEU A 69 -7.21 -18.04 -1.06
CA LEU A 69 -7.45 -16.69 -0.55
C LEU A 69 -6.17 -16.10 0.06
N VAL A 70 -5.57 -15.15 -0.64
CA VAL A 70 -4.46 -14.34 -0.12
C VAL A 70 -5.03 -13.17 0.67
N VAL A 71 -4.64 -13.08 1.94
CA VAL A 71 -5.10 -12.03 2.86
C VAL A 71 -3.95 -11.09 3.18
N PHE A 72 -4.10 -9.82 2.81
CA PHE A 72 -3.19 -8.75 3.19
C PHE A 72 -3.77 -8.03 4.41
N ASP A 73 -2.97 -7.86 5.47
CA ASP A 73 -3.32 -7.10 6.67
C ASP A 73 -2.19 -6.12 6.99
N ILE A 74 -2.49 -4.81 6.94
CA ILE A 74 -1.50 -3.76 7.21
C ILE A 74 -0.93 -3.83 8.65
N LYS A 75 -1.57 -4.56 9.56
CA LYS A 75 -1.02 -4.84 10.90
C LYS A 75 0.26 -5.64 10.84
N GLU A 76 0.41 -6.53 9.87
CA GLU A 76 1.64 -7.32 9.65
C GLU A 76 2.80 -6.41 9.21
N LEU A 77 2.48 -5.26 8.62
CA LEU A 77 3.43 -4.18 8.33
C LEU A 77 3.64 -3.21 9.52
N GLY A 78 3.05 -3.49 10.68
CA GLY A 78 3.15 -2.65 11.88
C GLY A 78 2.21 -1.43 11.89
N PHE A 79 1.26 -1.35 10.95
CA PHE A 79 0.27 -0.27 10.91
C PHE A 79 -1.05 -0.69 11.52
N SER A 80 -1.62 0.13 12.40
CA SER A 80 -2.98 -0.12 12.87
C SER A 80 -4.00 0.09 11.75
N LYS A 81 -5.14 -0.60 11.81
CA LYS A 81 -6.29 -0.39 10.91
C LYS A 81 -6.77 1.06 10.82
N ARG A 82 -6.46 1.88 11.83
CA ARG A 82 -6.84 3.30 11.92
C ARG A 82 -5.72 4.24 11.48
N PHE A 83 -4.55 3.73 11.10
CA PHE A 83 -3.38 4.55 10.80
C PHE A 83 -3.62 5.43 9.57
N PHE A 84 -3.80 4.84 8.38
CA PHE A 84 -4.03 5.59 7.14
C PHE A 84 -5.34 6.39 7.18
N PRO A 85 -6.49 5.86 7.66
CA PRO A 85 -7.69 6.68 7.85
C PRO A 85 -7.46 7.88 8.78
N GLY A 86 -6.64 7.71 9.83
CA GLY A 86 -6.26 8.79 10.74
C GLY A 86 -5.37 9.83 10.08
N VAL A 87 -4.48 9.44 9.17
CA VAL A 87 -3.67 10.34 8.36
C VAL A 87 -4.56 11.14 7.39
N LEU A 88 -5.44 10.45 6.64
CA LEU A 88 -6.38 11.10 5.72
C LEU A 88 -7.31 12.09 6.45
N ARG A 89 -7.82 11.73 7.64
CA ARG A 89 -8.65 12.64 8.45
C ARG A 89 -7.88 13.87 8.94
N LYS A 90 -6.57 13.74 9.19
CA LYS A 90 -5.74 14.91 9.55
C LYS A 90 -5.52 15.80 8.34
N LEU A 91 -5.25 15.20 7.18
CA LEU A 91 -5.09 15.93 5.92
C LEU A 91 -6.38 16.65 5.50
N SER A 92 -7.54 16.02 5.64
CA SER A 92 -8.83 16.64 5.31
C SER A 92 -9.14 17.85 6.19
N LYS A 93 -8.60 17.91 7.41
CA LYS A 93 -8.71 19.08 8.30
C LYS A 93 -7.70 20.19 7.99
N CYS A 94 -6.73 19.93 7.12
CA CYS A 94 -5.78 20.93 6.64
C CYS A 94 -6.34 21.76 5.47
N ASP A 95 -7.53 21.43 4.97
CA ASP A 95 -8.23 22.26 3.99
C ASP A 95 -8.79 23.53 4.67
N ILE A 96 -8.18 24.67 4.36
CA ILE A 96 -8.41 25.97 5.03
C ILE A 96 -9.59 26.74 4.43
N THR A 97 -10.21 26.22 3.37
CA THR A 97 -11.42 26.83 2.77
C THR A 97 -12.60 26.89 3.76
N ALA A 98 -12.54 26.12 4.85
CA ALA A 98 -13.49 26.21 5.95
C ALA A 98 -13.27 27.42 6.89
N GLN A 99 -12.03 27.95 7.00
CA GLN A 99 -11.74 29.11 7.87
C GLN A 99 -12.07 30.45 7.21
N SER A 100 -12.20 30.50 5.88
CA SER A 100 -12.60 31.73 5.18
C SER A 100 -14.02 32.20 5.52
N MET A 101 -14.93 31.31 5.91
CA MET A 101 -16.30 31.70 6.31
C MET A 101 -16.33 32.44 7.65
N ASP A 102 -15.47 32.05 8.59
CA ASP A 102 -15.33 32.66 9.92
C ASP A 102 -14.70 34.06 9.86
N MET A 103 -14.12 34.40 8.71
CA MET A 103 -13.47 35.68 8.44
C MET A 103 -14.39 36.70 7.78
N ILE A 104 -15.32 36.24 6.92
CA ILE A 104 -16.36 37.09 6.33
C ILE A 104 -17.24 37.68 7.45
N THR A 105 -17.44 36.94 8.53
CA THR A 105 -18.25 37.35 9.69
C THR A 105 -17.54 38.28 10.67
N ASN A 106 -16.20 38.31 10.73
CA ASN A 106 -15.45 38.94 11.83
C ASN A 106 -14.65 40.22 11.49
N HIS A 107 -14.75 40.77 10.27
CA HIS A 107 -14.22 42.10 9.88
C HIS A 107 -12.82 42.51 10.43
N SER A 108 -11.82 41.62 10.41
CA SER A 108 -10.45 41.99 10.80
C SER A 108 -9.65 42.57 9.64
N ALA A 109 -9.02 43.74 9.83
CA ALA A 109 -8.50 44.58 8.76
C ALA A 109 -7.18 44.14 8.07
N VAL A 110 -6.47 43.11 8.53
CA VAL A 110 -5.29 42.58 7.80
C VAL A 110 -5.19 41.07 8.02
N TYR A 111 -5.46 40.28 6.99
CA TYR A 111 -5.30 38.83 7.05
C TYR A 111 -3.88 38.42 6.68
N ASP A 112 -3.19 37.77 7.61
CA ASP A 112 -1.88 37.19 7.35
C ASP A 112 -2.01 35.81 6.68
N PHE A 113 -2.10 35.84 5.36
CA PHE A 113 -2.09 34.65 4.52
C PHE A 113 -0.84 33.78 4.73
N VAL A 114 0.31 34.39 5.07
CA VAL A 114 1.58 33.68 5.22
C VAL A 114 1.53 32.82 6.48
N TYR A 115 1.10 33.39 7.61
CA TYR A 115 0.95 32.67 8.88
C TYR A 115 0.02 31.45 8.75
N HIS A 116 -1.15 31.61 8.12
CA HIS A 116 -2.09 30.51 7.95
C HIS A 116 -1.60 29.45 6.95
N SER A 117 -0.92 29.86 5.88
CA SER A 117 -0.29 28.96 4.91
C SER A 117 0.78 28.09 5.57
N GLU A 118 1.65 28.68 6.39
CA GLU A 118 2.71 27.95 7.11
C GLU A 118 2.14 27.02 8.17
N ARG A 119 1.11 27.45 8.89
CA ARG A 119 0.42 26.62 9.89
C ARG A 119 -0.25 25.41 9.23
N LYS A 120 -0.87 25.57 8.06
CA LYS A 120 -1.39 24.46 7.25
C LYS A 120 -0.27 23.50 6.88
N LYS A 121 0.79 24.02 6.25
CA LYS A 121 1.91 23.19 5.79
C LYS A 121 2.48 22.38 6.95
N LEU A 122 2.68 23.00 8.12
CA LEU A 122 3.16 22.30 9.31
C LEU A 122 2.20 21.18 9.76
N ALA A 123 0.90 21.40 9.72
CA ALA A 123 -0.11 20.39 10.06
C ALA A 123 -0.07 19.20 9.07
N GLU A 124 0.07 19.47 7.78
CA GLU A 124 0.23 18.45 6.74
C GLU A 124 1.49 17.62 6.98
N LEU A 125 2.64 18.27 7.17
CA LEU A 125 3.93 17.60 7.43
C LEU A 125 3.87 16.72 8.69
N ARG A 126 3.18 17.18 9.74
CA ARG A 126 2.94 16.39 10.97
C ARG A 126 2.04 15.17 10.71
N ALA A 127 1.04 15.30 9.84
CA ALA A 127 0.15 14.20 9.49
C ALA A 127 0.87 13.07 8.74
N ILE A 128 1.75 13.43 7.80
CA ILE A 128 2.45 12.49 6.90
C ILE A 128 3.85 12.09 7.38
N ARG A 129 4.30 12.60 8.55
CA ARG A 129 5.67 12.44 9.08
C ARG A 129 6.23 11.02 8.98
N LYS A 130 5.39 10.01 9.23
CA LYS A 130 5.80 8.59 9.30
C LYS A 130 5.78 7.85 7.96
N ILE A 131 5.24 8.45 6.90
CA ILE A 131 5.01 7.79 5.61
C ILE A 131 6.05 8.22 4.57
N GLY A 132 6.76 9.33 4.81
CA GLY A 132 7.68 9.90 3.82
C GLY A 132 6.98 10.71 2.72
N TRP A 133 5.65 10.62 2.61
CA TRP A 133 4.88 11.42 1.66
C TRP A 133 5.13 12.92 1.87
N SER A 134 5.31 13.68 0.79
CA SER A 134 5.28 15.15 0.77
C SER A 134 4.30 15.68 -0.28
N PHE A 135 3.42 16.60 0.10
CA PHE A 135 2.59 17.37 -0.83
C PHE A 135 3.29 18.70 -1.16
N GLY A 136 3.90 18.81 -2.34
CA GLY A 136 4.63 20.01 -2.77
C GLY A 136 5.94 20.25 -2.01
N THR A 137 6.94 20.76 -2.72
CA THR A 137 8.29 21.05 -2.20
C THR A 137 8.47 22.48 -1.71
N GLU A 138 7.46 23.34 -1.92
CA GLU A 138 7.50 24.75 -1.54
C GLU A 138 7.77 24.94 -0.04
N LYS A 139 8.69 25.85 0.27
CA LYS A 139 9.12 26.22 1.64
C LYS A 139 9.76 25.07 2.44
N LEU A 140 10.14 23.98 1.80
CA LEU A 140 10.90 22.89 2.44
C LEU A 140 12.37 22.99 2.06
N SER A 141 13.26 22.62 2.98
CA SER A 141 14.68 22.48 2.65
C SER A 141 14.92 21.25 1.78
N ASP A 142 15.91 21.32 0.89
CA ASP A 142 16.30 20.21 0.04
C ASP A 142 16.64 18.95 0.85
N SER A 143 17.35 19.12 1.97
CA SER A 143 17.67 18.00 2.88
C SER A 143 16.41 17.31 3.39
N TYR A 144 15.36 18.06 3.71
CA TYR A 144 14.09 17.50 4.18
C TYR A 144 13.36 16.75 3.07
N ILE A 145 13.34 17.31 1.85
CA ILE A 145 12.73 16.67 0.68
C ILE A 145 13.44 15.34 0.38
N LEU A 146 14.78 15.33 0.38
CA LEU A 146 15.58 14.13 0.12
C LEU A 146 15.35 13.07 1.21
N TYR A 147 15.32 13.46 2.48
CA TYR A 147 15.01 12.54 3.56
C TYR A 147 13.61 11.93 3.42
N LYS A 148 12.61 12.75 3.07
CA LYS A 148 11.24 12.28 2.86
C LYS A 148 11.13 11.31 1.70
N LYS A 149 11.82 11.58 0.60
CA LYS A 149 11.92 10.67 -0.54
C LYS A 149 12.50 9.32 -0.15
N ILE A 150 13.58 9.30 0.63
CA ILE A 150 14.16 8.05 1.18
C ILE A 150 13.13 7.26 1.98
N GLN A 151 12.45 7.92 2.93
CA GLN A 151 11.44 7.27 3.76
C GLN A 151 10.27 6.71 2.94
N GLU A 152 9.85 7.42 1.89
CA GLU A 152 8.80 6.97 0.99
C GLU A 152 9.25 5.73 0.21
N ASP A 153 10.46 5.72 -0.35
CA ASP A 153 10.96 4.60 -1.13
C ASP A 153 11.17 3.35 -0.28
N GLU A 154 11.73 3.50 0.93
CA GLU A 154 11.83 2.40 1.90
C GLU A 154 10.46 1.81 2.23
N LEU A 155 9.45 2.67 2.44
CA LEU A 155 8.09 2.23 2.72
C LEU A 155 7.49 1.49 1.52
N ARG A 156 7.63 2.02 0.30
CA ARG A 156 7.13 1.39 -0.93
C ARG A 156 7.74 0.01 -1.14
N ILE A 157 9.06 -0.12 -0.98
CA ILE A 157 9.76 -1.41 -1.10
C ILE A 157 9.23 -2.39 -0.06
N ARG A 158 9.08 -1.95 1.20
CA ARG A 158 8.55 -2.82 2.26
C ARG A 158 7.13 -3.32 1.97
N PHE A 159 6.27 -2.48 1.41
CA PHE A 159 4.93 -2.89 0.98
C PHE A 159 5.00 -3.88 -0.20
N LEU A 160 5.86 -3.62 -1.19
CA LEU A 160 6.03 -4.49 -2.34
C LEU A 160 6.57 -5.87 -1.95
N GLU A 161 7.63 -5.92 -1.14
CA GLU A 161 8.18 -7.17 -0.59
C GLU A 161 7.11 -7.97 0.16
N TYR A 162 6.31 -7.29 1.00
CA TYR A 162 5.20 -7.92 1.70
C TYR A 162 4.13 -8.47 0.74
N ILE A 163 3.79 -7.71 -0.30
CA ILE A 163 2.77 -8.14 -1.27
C ILE A 163 3.26 -9.37 -2.03
N VAL A 164 4.50 -9.32 -2.53
CA VAL A 164 5.14 -10.42 -3.27
C VAL A 164 5.21 -11.68 -2.40
N ALA A 165 5.69 -11.55 -1.15
CA ALA A 165 5.79 -12.68 -0.22
C ALA A 165 4.43 -13.33 0.03
N LYS A 166 3.38 -12.53 0.28
CA LYS A 166 2.02 -13.06 0.49
C LYS A 166 1.43 -13.76 -0.73
N ILE A 167 1.73 -13.26 -1.92
CA ILE A 167 1.30 -13.91 -3.17
C ILE A 167 2.05 -15.24 -3.32
N ASN A 168 3.37 -15.26 -3.11
CA ASN A 168 4.16 -16.49 -3.18
C ASN A 168 3.69 -17.53 -2.15
N ASP A 169 3.43 -17.13 -0.90
CA ASP A 169 2.84 -18.01 0.12
C ASP A 169 1.51 -18.62 -0.35
N GLY A 170 0.67 -17.81 -1.00
CA GLY A 170 -0.60 -18.26 -1.57
C GLY A 170 -0.40 -19.24 -2.74
N LEU A 171 0.54 -18.93 -3.64
CA LEU A 171 0.88 -19.77 -4.78
C LEU A 171 1.46 -21.11 -4.32
N HIS A 172 2.42 -21.13 -3.40
CA HIS A 172 2.96 -22.38 -2.84
C HIS A 172 1.91 -23.18 -2.08
N GLY A 173 1.06 -22.51 -1.30
CA GLY A 173 -0.04 -23.18 -0.60
C GLY A 173 -1.07 -23.81 -1.56
N PHE A 174 -1.16 -23.34 -2.80
CA PHE A 174 -2.12 -23.80 -3.79
C PHE A 174 -1.53 -24.75 -4.84
N LEU A 175 -0.34 -24.47 -5.35
CA LEU A 175 0.36 -25.18 -6.43
C LEU A 175 1.47 -26.11 -5.92
N GLY A 176 1.85 -26.02 -4.65
CA GLY A 176 2.99 -26.75 -4.09
C GLY A 176 4.34 -26.11 -4.41
N ASP A 177 5.42 -26.88 -4.26
CA ASP A 177 6.79 -26.37 -4.41
C ASP A 177 7.15 -26.02 -5.87
N ASP A 178 6.41 -26.56 -6.84
CA ASP A 178 6.61 -26.31 -8.28
C ASP A 178 5.92 -25.03 -8.80
N ALA A 179 5.36 -24.21 -7.90
CA ALA A 179 4.64 -22.98 -8.24
C ALA A 179 5.49 -21.90 -8.94
N GLY A 180 6.81 -22.03 -8.87
CA GLY A 180 7.74 -20.93 -9.15
C GLY A 180 7.65 -19.82 -8.11
N GLU A 181 8.36 -18.72 -8.33
CA GLU A 181 8.38 -17.58 -7.41
C GLU A 181 8.16 -16.27 -8.16
N LEU A 182 7.22 -15.45 -7.70
CA LEU A 182 7.10 -14.07 -8.15
C LEU A 182 8.30 -13.29 -7.60
N VAL A 183 9.11 -12.73 -8.49
CA VAL A 183 10.27 -11.92 -8.11
C VAL A 183 10.07 -10.49 -8.60
N ALA A 184 10.09 -9.54 -7.67
CA ALA A 184 10.09 -8.12 -8.00
C ALA A 184 11.53 -7.64 -8.27
N HIS A 185 11.81 -7.22 -9.50
CA HIS A 185 13.09 -6.60 -9.84
C HIS A 185 13.14 -5.16 -9.33
N ILE A 186 13.67 -4.98 -8.11
CA ILE A 186 13.77 -3.68 -7.44
C ILE A 186 15.23 -3.20 -7.48
N ASN A 187 15.45 -1.98 -7.96
CA ASN A 187 16.73 -1.30 -7.79
C ASN A 187 16.89 -0.84 -6.33
N ARG A 188 17.34 -1.76 -5.46
CA ARG A 188 17.47 -1.50 -4.02
C ARG A 188 18.71 -0.65 -3.76
N LYS A 189 18.48 0.55 -3.26
CA LYS A 189 19.53 1.48 -2.84
C LYS A 189 19.84 1.26 -1.35
N GLU A 190 21.10 1.45 -0.96
CA GLU A 190 21.51 1.45 0.45
C GLU A 190 21.09 2.79 1.11
N TYR A 191 19.79 3.01 1.28
CA TYR A 191 19.21 4.28 1.72
C TYR A 191 19.85 4.84 3.00
N ARG A 192 20.08 3.99 4.00
CA ARG A 192 20.72 4.40 5.26
C ARG A 192 22.15 4.89 5.04
N ARG A 193 22.92 4.23 4.17
CA ARG A 193 24.28 4.63 3.83
C ARG A 193 24.27 5.93 3.03
N LEU A 194 23.40 6.03 2.02
CA LEU A 194 23.24 7.24 1.21
C LEU A 194 22.89 8.46 2.08
N TRP A 195 22.01 8.29 3.05
CA TRP A 195 21.65 9.35 3.99
C TRP A 195 22.84 9.74 4.88
N ASN A 196 23.54 8.76 5.47
CA ASN A 196 24.72 9.02 6.29
C ASN A 196 25.82 9.74 5.50
N ASP A 197 26.14 9.25 4.29
CA ASP A 197 27.14 9.86 3.41
C ASP A 197 26.77 11.31 3.06
N TYR A 198 25.49 11.61 2.88
CA TYR A 198 25.02 12.97 2.68
C TYR A 198 25.18 13.84 3.94
N THR A 199 24.76 13.35 5.11
CA THR A 199 24.87 14.11 6.37
C THR A 199 26.31 14.34 6.82
N GLU A 200 27.22 13.45 6.44
CA GLU A 200 28.66 13.57 6.71
C GLU A 200 29.40 14.38 5.63
N GLY A 201 28.70 14.89 4.60
CA GLY A 201 29.30 15.69 3.53
C GLY A 201 30.12 14.90 2.51
N LYS A 202 30.05 13.55 2.53
CA LYS A 202 30.74 12.67 1.56
C LYS A 202 30.10 12.72 0.17
N ILE A 203 28.81 13.06 0.08
CA ILE A 203 28.11 13.30 -1.19
C ILE A 203 27.34 14.62 -1.14
N SER A 204 27.26 15.32 -2.27
CA SER A 204 26.46 16.53 -2.39
C SER A 204 24.96 16.23 -2.46
N GLY A 205 24.14 17.23 -2.12
CA GLY A 205 22.68 17.14 -2.29
C GLY A 205 22.29 16.84 -3.74
N THR A 206 22.94 17.48 -4.73
CA THR A 206 22.71 17.24 -6.16
C THR A 206 23.02 15.79 -6.58
N LYS A 207 24.09 15.20 -6.04
CA LYS A 207 24.44 13.79 -6.27
C LYS A 207 23.40 12.87 -5.65
N LEU A 208 22.97 13.13 -4.42
CA LEU A 208 21.92 12.36 -3.76
C LEU A 208 20.59 12.47 -4.52
N THR A 209 20.18 13.66 -4.96
CA THR A 209 18.99 13.87 -5.79
C THR A 209 19.06 13.01 -7.06
N THR A 210 20.20 13.02 -7.74
CA THR A 210 20.38 12.22 -8.96
C THR A 210 20.22 10.73 -8.68
N ILE A 211 20.79 10.24 -7.58
CA ILE A 211 20.66 8.83 -7.16
C ILE A 211 19.21 8.49 -6.80
N LEU A 212 18.50 9.33 -6.05
CA LEU A 212 17.14 9.03 -5.58
C LEU A 212 16.09 9.12 -6.70
N PHE A 213 16.23 10.08 -7.62
CA PHE A 213 15.23 10.38 -8.64
C PHE A 213 15.54 9.84 -10.05
N ARG A 214 16.75 9.29 -10.30
CA ARG A 214 16.96 8.44 -11.49
C ARG A 214 16.52 7.01 -11.19
N ASN A 215 15.78 6.45 -12.14
CA ASN A 215 15.45 5.03 -12.24
C ASN A 215 16.58 4.30 -12.94
#